data_AF-A0A8T4SVQ1-F1
#
_entry.id   AF-A0A8T4SVQ1-F1
#
_cell.length_a   1.000
_cell.length_b   1.000
_cell.length_c   1.000
_cell.angle_alpha   90.00
_cell.angle_beta   90.00
_cell.angle_gamma   90.00
#
_symmetry.space_group_name_H-M   'P 1'
#
loop_
_entity.id
_entity.type
_entity.pdbx_description
1 polymer ?
#
loop_
_entity_poly.entity_id
_entity_poly.type
_entity_poly.pdbx_seq_one_letter_code
_entity_poly.pdbx_strand_id
1 'polypeptide(L)'
;MGDNSEFILTTHLRAGDGDFVATEAKTIRIGDLLVLNIKEQEYIRRVNRDYQISLPQISYSNKNPGDAVALCVKMIVSQKTGSHRPRFSYTNKAIDIGAFVPSQTHFSSPVFIIPRDNQKITIWYPARGCAQPITLNRYAQPNDLGELMGFYYGDGSTGCGIRSFRLTNEEPSILKHCLKICCSLGLQIGQFKAQIICSTPDTLEEDKKKECVDHWCSHLQLHDHQIVSVTKSQSKYETKGFGSLRLIIDNATLTEVMLGVLQGTLKRVLNPTRKEDIELLKGFVRGLLAAEGSVMRNHHNSLIGISISYDPHSEELLVYQRLLSNLGIKCCGVHSNQLIVRKFENMKKFYSLRGFGLHARRNQLFMEGLCAHRYFRALDLE
;
A
#
# COMPACT_ATOMS: atom_id res chain seq x y z
N MET A 1 -5.29 41.11 -20.47
CA MET A 1 -5.27 39.95 -21.37
C MET A 1 -3.81 39.60 -21.57
N GLY A 2 -3.32 38.56 -20.89
CA GLY A 2 -1.89 38.25 -20.90
C GLY A 2 -1.53 37.40 -22.11
N ASP A 3 -0.50 37.80 -22.85
CA ASP A 3 0.10 37.00 -23.91
C ASP A 3 0.49 35.62 -23.39
N ASN A 4 -0.16 34.58 -23.92
CA ASN A 4 0.32 33.20 -23.79
C ASN A 4 1.57 33.08 -24.67
N SER A 5 2.72 33.49 -24.14
CA SER A 5 4.01 33.27 -24.77
C SER A 5 4.29 31.77 -24.82
N GLU A 6 4.19 31.14 -25.99
CA GLU A 6 4.57 29.74 -26.19
C GLU A 6 6.08 29.65 -26.45
N PHE A 7 6.79 28.79 -25.71
CA PHE A 7 8.20 28.47 -25.98
C PHE A 7 8.29 27.13 -26.69
N ILE A 8 9.04 27.09 -27.78
CA ILE A 8 9.40 25.87 -28.51
C ILE A 8 10.68 25.33 -27.89
N LEU A 9 10.61 24.14 -27.28
CA LEU A 9 11.81 23.45 -26.82
C LEU A 9 12.30 22.55 -27.96
N THR A 10 13.40 22.94 -28.60
CA THR A 10 14.08 22.08 -29.57
C THR A 10 14.83 21.01 -28.79
N THR A 11 14.30 19.79 -28.77
CA THR A 11 15.03 18.64 -28.21
C THR A 11 16.05 18.18 -29.23
N HIS A 12 17.32 18.10 -28.82
CA HIS A 12 18.38 17.50 -29.63
C HIS A 12 18.61 16.07 -29.15
N LEU A 13 18.14 15.08 -29.91
CA LEU A 13 18.53 13.69 -29.71
C LEU A 13 19.91 13.49 -30.34
N ARG A 14 20.93 13.23 -29.51
CA ARG A 14 22.22 12.73 -30.00
C ARG A 14 22.05 11.27 -30.43
N ALA A 15 21.95 11.02 -31.73
CA ALA A 15 22.46 9.78 -32.29
C ALA A 15 24.00 9.88 -32.32
N GLY A 16 24.71 8.80 -32.04
CA GLY A 16 26.18 8.80 -32.02
C GLY A 16 26.78 9.33 -33.34
N ASP A 17 27.84 10.14 -33.22
CA ASP A 17 28.76 10.64 -34.25
C ASP A 17 28.18 10.93 -35.66
N GLY A 18 26.95 11.44 -35.73
CA GLY A 18 26.29 11.85 -36.96
C GLY A 18 25.31 12.99 -36.69
N ASP A 19 25.05 13.79 -37.72
CA ASP A 19 24.31 15.05 -37.70
C ASP A 19 23.10 15.12 -36.75
N PHE A 20 22.88 16.30 -36.17
CA PHE A 20 21.69 16.61 -35.38
C PHE A 20 20.44 16.50 -36.26
N VAL A 21 19.73 15.37 -36.18
CA VAL A 21 18.38 15.26 -36.72
C VAL A 21 17.45 16.09 -35.83
N ALA A 22 16.91 17.18 -36.38
CA ALA A 22 15.94 18.01 -35.67
C ALA A 22 14.68 17.17 -35.37
N THR A 23 14.47 16.86 -34.09
CA THR A 23 13.19 16.30 -33.62
C THR A 23 12.10 17.37 -33.65
N GLU A 24 10.85 16.92 -33.81
CA GLU A 24 9.65 17.75 -33.80
C GLU A 24 9.68 18.80 -32.67
N ALA A 25 9.46 20.06 -33.03
CA ALA A 25 9.24 21.14 -32.08
C ALA A 25 8.06 20.78 -31.16
N LYS A 26 8.31 20.70 -29.85
CA LYS A 26 7.25 20.47 -28.86
C LYS A 26 6.98 21.76 -28.08
N THR A 27 5.72 22.20 -28.10
CA THR A 27 5.25 23.32 -27.29
C THR A 27 5.19 22.91 -25.82
N ILE A 28 5.76 23.74 -24.95
CA ILE A 28 5.71 23.57 -23.49
C ILE A 28 4.91 24.71 -22.88
N ARG A 29 4.07 24.41 -21.89
CA ARG A 29 3.29 25.40 -21.14
C ARG A 29 3.69 25.45 -19.68
N ILE A 30 3.46 26.61 -19.05
CA ILE A 30 3.58 26.76 -17.60
C ILE A 30 2.69 25.71 -16.91
N GLY A 31 3.28 24.98 -15.96
CA GLY A 31 2.61 23.93 -15.20
C GLY A 31 2.72 22.53 -15.80
N ASP A 32 3.16 22.39 -17.05
CA ASP A 32 3.42 21.09 -17.65
C ASP A 32 4.52 20.32 -16.89
N LEU A 33 4.50 19.00 -17.04
CA LEU A 33 5.46 18.11 -16.43
C LEU A 33 6.44 17.62 -17.50
N LEU A 34 7.73 17.82 -17.23
CA LEU A 34 8.82 17.29 -18.02
C LEU A 34 9.37 16.04 -17.34
N VAL A 35 9.44 14.95 -18.10
CA VAL A 35 10.18 13.75 -17.72
C VAL A 35 11.56 13.85 -18.37
N LEU A 36 12.58 14.09 -17.56
CA LEU A 36 13.95 14.34 -17.98
C LEU A 36 14.80 13.09 -17.73
N ASN A 37 15.75 12.81 -18.62
CA ASN A 37 16.86 11.89 -18.37
C ASN A 37 18.13 12.70 -18.09
N ILE A 38 18.71 12.54 -16.92
CA ILE A 38 19.96 13.21 -16.52
C ILE A 38 20.89 12.14 -15.96
N LYS A 39 22.00 11.88 -16.64
CA LYS A 39 22.99 10.86 -16.25
C LYS A 39 22.33 9.50 -15.98
N GLU A 40 21.51 9.05 -16.94
CA GLU A 40 20.78 7.77 -16.90
C GLU A 40 19.71 7.66 -15.80
N GLN A 41 19.48 8.74 -15.04
CA GLN A 41 18.43 8.80 -14.03
C GLN A 41 17.26 9.65 -14.52
N GLU A 42 16.05 9.18 -14.22
CA GLU A 42 14.83 9.88 -14.60
C GLU A 42 14.41 10.89 -13.52
N TYR A 43 14.09 12.11 -13.95
CA TYR A 43 13.60 13.19 -13.10
C TYR A 43 12.29 13.75 -13.64
N ILE A 44 11.30 13.92 -12.77
CA ILE A 44 10.06 14.62 -13.12
C ILE A 44 10.14 16.04 -12.58
N ARG A 45 9.90 17.03 -13.45
CA ARG A 45 9.92 18.46 -13.10
C ARG A 45 8.70 19.16 -13.64
N ARG A 46 8.16 20.07 -12.84
CA ARG A 46 7.09 20.97 -13.27
C ARG A 46 7.72 22.24 -13.85
N VAL A 47 7.19 22.70 -14.97
CA VAL A 47 7.53 24.00 -15.55
C VAL A 47 6.92 25.07 -14.66
N ASN A 48 7.78 25.86 -14.01
CA ASN A 48 7.36 26.92 -13.10
C ASN A 48 6.87 28.15 -13.87
N ARG A 49 6.48 29.19 -13.13
CA ARG A 49 6.30 30.53 -13.70
C ARG A 49 7.62 30.95 -14.37
N ASP A 50 7.51 31.67 -15.47
CA ASP A 50 8.66 32.12 -16.29
C ASP A 50 9.46 30.99 -16.96
N TYR A 51 8.81 29.84 -17.20
CA TYR A 51 9.40 28.68 -17.89
C TYR A 51 10.61 28.03 -17.20
N GLN A 52 10.85 28.37 -15.93
CA GLN A 52 11.96 27.81 -15.18
C GLN A 52 11.71 26.36 -14.78
N ILE A 53 12.77 25.55 -14.82
CA ILE A 53 12.79 24.20 -14.27
C ILE A 53 13.94 24.06 -13.28
N SER A 54 13.66 23.49 -12.11
CA SER A 54 14.68 23.27 -11.09
C SER A 54 15.39 21.93 -11.35
N LEU A 55 16.68 21.95 -11.60
CA LEU A 55 17.48 20.74 -11.77
C LEU A 55 18.05 20.25 -10.43
N PRO A 56 18.25 18.93 -10.24
CA PRO A 56 18.86 18.40 -9.02
C PRO A 56 20.34 18.85 -8.91
N GLN A 57 20.70 19.57 -7.84
CA GLN A 57 22.06 20.09 -7.63
C GLN A 57 23.13 18.98 -7.64
N ILE A 58 22.83 17.81 -7.06
CA ILE A 58 23.76 16.67 -6.97
C ILE A 58 24.23 16.23 -8.36
N SER A 59 23.38 16.33 -9.38
CA SER A 59 23.76 15.96 -10.75
C SER A 59 24.76 16.94 -11.39
N TYR A 60 24.94 18.12 -10.81
CA TYR A 60 25.69 19.24 -11.38
C TYR A 60 26.62 19.92 -10.37
N SER A 61 27.09 19.21 -9.34
CA SER A 61 27.97 19.75 -8.29
C SER A 61 29.25 20.42 -8.81
N ASN A 62 29.70 20.03 -10.01
CA ASN A 62 30.94 20.51 -10.64
C ASN A 62 30.67 21.50 -11.78
N LYS A 63 29.45 22.05 -11.86
CA LYS A 63 29.05 22.99 -12.91
C LYS A 63 28.89 24.40 -12.35
N ASN A 64 29.38 25.38 -13.10
CA ASN A 64 29.29 26.79 -12.79
C ASN A 64 28.11 27.46 -13.53
N PRO A 65 27.64 28.63 -13.06
CA PRO A 65 26.71 29.44 -13.84
C PRO A 65 27.25 29.72 -15.25
N GLY A 66 26.44 29.46 -16.27
CA GLY A 66 26.82 29.60 -17.68
C GLY A 66 27.28 28.30 -18.35
N ASP A 67 27.54 27.23 -17.58
CA ASP A 67 27.89 25.94 -18.17
C ASP A 67 26.71 25.34 -18.95
N ALA A 68 27.00 24.84 -20.15
CA ALA A 68 26.04 24.08 -20.93
C ALA A 68 25.71 22.75 -20.24
N VAL A 69 24.41 22.44 -20.21
CA VAL A 69 23.88 21.17 -19.70
C VAL A 69 22.99 20.55 -20.76
N ALA A 70 23.34 19.33 -21.18
CA ALA A 70 22.49 18.55 -22.07
C ALA A 70 21.31 17.99 -21.27
N LEU A 71 20.09 18.38 -21.64
CA LEU A 71 18.86 17.85 -21.07
C LEU A 71 18.14 17.00 -22.11
N CYS A 72 17.95 15.72 -21.79
CA CYS A 72 17.14 14.83 -22.63
C CYS A 72 15.71 14.81 -22.07
N VAL A 73 14.77 15.45 -22.76
CA VAL A 73 13.34 15.37 -22.42
C VAL A 73 12.75 14.11 -23.03
N LYS A 74 12.43 13.11 -22.19
CA LYS A 74 11.79 11.86 -22.63
C LYS A 74 10.32 12.07 -22.98
N MET A 75 9.62 12.87 -22.19
CA MET A 75 8.17 13.06 -22.30
C MET A 75 7.76 14.42 -21.73
N ILE A 76 6.74 15.02 -22.36
CA ILE A 76 6.05 16.20 -21.84
C ILE A 76 4.60 15.78 -21.56
N VAL A 77 4.14 15.99 -20.34
CA VAL A 77 2.76 15.71 -19.93
C VAL A 77 2.09 17.01 -19.57
N SER A 78 1.01 17.34 -20.26
CA SER A 78 0.29 18.58 -19.98
C SER A 78 -0.21 18.60 -18.53
N GLN A 79 -0.26 19.78 -17.89
CA GLN A 79 -0.82 19.88 -16.53
C GLN A 79 -2.23 19.29 -16.45
N LYS A 80 -3.07 19.53 -17.46
CA LYS A 80 -4.44 19.00 -17.54
C LYS A 80 -4.45 17.47 -17.52
N THR A 81 -3.57 16.84 -18.31
CA THR A 81 -3.43 15.38 -18.35
C THR A 81 -2.90 14.85 -17.01
N GLY A 82 -1.86 15.48 -16.46
CA GLY A 82 -1.26 15.06 -15.19
C GLY A 82 -2.20 15.16 -13.99
N SER A 83 -3.08 16.16 -13.99
CA SER A 83 -4.08 16.36 -12.94
C SER A 83 -5.35 15.53 -13.15
N HIS A 84 -5.51 14.89 -14.31
CA HIS A 84 -6.70 14.08 -14.59
C HIS A 84 -6.74 12.85 -13.68
N ARG A 85 -7.95 12.49 -13.23
CA ARG A 85 -8.23 11.24 -12.53
C ARG A 85 -9.31 10.50 -13.30
N PRO A 86 -9.15 9.19 -13.54
CA PRO A 86 -10.21 8.37 -14.12
C PRO A 86 -11.49 8.51 -13.29
N ARG A 87 -12.62 8.81 -13.96
CA ARG A 87 -13.93 8.87 -13.30
C ARG A 87 -14.44 7.49 -12.87
N PHE A 88 -14.09 6.46 -13.64
CA PHE A 88 -14.49 5.08 -13.38
C PHE A 88 -13.32 4.34 -12.74
N SER A 89 -13.58 3.69 -11.61
CA SER A 89 -12.58 2.92 -10.88
C SER A 89 -12.43 1.48 -11.37
N TYR A 90 -13.15 1.07 -12.43
CA TYR A 90 -13.08 -0.29 -12.96
C TYR A 90 -12.86 -0.32 -14.46
N THR A 91 -12.04 -1.27 -14.91
CA THR A 91 -11.91 -1.69 -16.31
C THR A 91 -11.69 -3.20 -16.32
N ASN A 92 -12.51 -3.96 -17.07
CA ASN A 92 -12.37 -5.42 -17.18
C ASN A 92 -12.28 -6.16 -15.83
N LYS A 93 -13.16 -5.81 -14.86
CA LYS A 93 -13.18 -6.33 -13.48
C LYS A 93 -11.97 -5.98 -12.61
N ALA A 94 -10.97 -5.28 -13.14
CA ALA A 94 -9.84 -4.78 -12.36
C ALA A 94 -10.07 -3.33 -11.91
N ILE A 95 -9.50 -2.98 -10.77
CA ILE A 95 -9.58 -1.67 -10.15
C ILE A 95 -8.50 -0.75 -10.74
N ASP A 96 -8.88 0.42 -11.25
CA ASP A 96 -7.93 1.47 -11.64
C ASP A 96 -7.46 2.24 -10.41
N ILE A 97 -6.22 1.98 -9.96
CA ILE A 97 -5.58 2.65 -8.82
C ILE A 97 -5.50 4.17 -9.06
N GLY A 98 -5.37 4.60 -10.32
CA GLY A 98 -5.35 6.00 -10.70
C GLY A 98 -6.61 6.78 -10.30
N ALA A 99 -7.75 6.10 -10.17
CA ALA A 99 -9.01 6.71 -9.72
C ALA A 99 -9.00 7.11 -8.24
N PHE A 100 -8.08 6.56 -7.43
CA PHE A 100 -7.98 6.82 -5.99
C PHE A 100 -6.78 7.68 -5.60
N VAL A 101 -5.88 7.96 -6.54
CA VAL A 101 -4.76 8.87 -6.29
C VAL A 101 -5.34 10.24 -5.93
N PRO A 102 -5.00 10.80 -4.76
CA PRO A 102 -5.58 12.07 -4.34
C PRO A 102 -5.16 13.18 -5.31
N SER A 103 -5.98 14.23 -5.45
CA SER A 103 -5.62 15.39 -6.28
C SER A 103 -4.54 16.25 -5.64
N GLN A 104 -4.44 16.21 -4.31
CA GLN A 104 -3.47 16.94 -3.51
C GLN A 104 -2.98 16.05 -2.37
N THR A 105 -1.74 16.26 -1.93
CA THR A 105 -1.19 15.65 -0.72
C THR A 105 -1.91 16.18 0.52
N HIS A 106 -1.68 15.55 1.68
CA HIS A 106 -2.11 16.10 2.97
C HIS A 106 -1.62 17.55 3.23
N PHE A 107 -0.49 17.96 2.62
CA PHE A 107 0.06 19.32 2.69
C PHE A 107 -0.35 20.21 1.50
N SER A 108 -1.49 19.93 0.86
CA SER A 108 -2.07 20.72 -0.23
C SER A 108 -1.22 20.87 -1.50
N SER A 109 -0.16 20.07 -1.66
CA SER A 109 0.64 20.04 -2.89
C SER A 109 -0.08 19.23 -3.97
N PRO A 110 -0.14 19.69 -5.24
CA PRO A 110 -0.84 18.96 -6.29
C PRO A 110 -0.13 17.66 -6.62
N VAL A 111 -0.88 16.56 -6.71
CA VAL A 111 -0.36 15.25 -7.11
C VAL A 111 -0.68 15.03 -8.58
N PHE A 112 0.27 14.47 -9.32
CA PHE A 112 0.17 14.24 -10.75
C PHE A 112 0.28 12.75 -11.08
N ILE A 113 -0.49 12.31 -12.07
CA ILE A 113 -0.41 10.98 -12.69
C ILE A 113 0.18 11.15 -14.08
N ILE A 114 1.30 10.49 -14.34
CA ILE A 114 1.99 10.45 -15.61
C ILE A 114 1.76 9.06 -16.23
N PRO A 115 0.94 8.97 -17.29
CA PRO A 115 0.75 7.70 -18.00
C PRO A 115 2.08 7.25 -18.62
N ARG A 116 2.46 5.99 -18.41
CA ARG A 116 3.64 5.39 -19.06
C ARG A 116 3.24 4.52 -20.23
N ASP A 117 2.26 3.68 -20.00
CA ASP A 117 1.61 2.83 -20.97
C ASP A 117 0.18 2.54 -20.49
N ASN A 118 -0.51 1.60 -21.14
CA ASN A 118 -1.88 1.24 -20.77
C ASN A 118 -1.98 0.54 -19.40
N GLN A 119 -0.89 -0.02 -18.89
CA GLN A 119 -0.83 -0.83 -17.67
C GLN A 119 -0.08 -0.15 -16.52
N LYS A 120 0.70 0.90 -16.78
CA LYS A 120 1.55 1.57 -15.77
C LYS A 120 1.33 3.07 -15.69
N ILE A 121 1.36 3.56 -14.46
CA ILE A 121 1.30 4.99 -14.14
C ILE A 121 2.47 5.35 -13.23
N THR A 122 3.05 6.54 -13.44
CA THR A 122 3.96 7.15 -12.47
C THR A 122 3.24 8.26 -11.74
N ILE A 123 3.34 8.28 -10.42
CA ILE A 123 2.73 9.28 -9.56
C ILE A 123 3.83 10.13 -8.96
N TRP A 124 3.63 11.45 -8.91
CA TRP A 124 4.60 12.40 -8.41
C TRP A 124 3.93 13.69 -7.95
N TYR A 125 4.55 14.42 -7.01
CA TYR A 125 4.12 15.75 -6.62
C TYR A 125 5.32 16.68 -6.37
N PRO A 126 5.18 18.01 -6.55
CA PRO A 126 6.27 18.95 -6.40
C PRO A 126 6.49 19.25 -4.91
N ALA A 127 7.45 18.58 -4.28
CA ALA A 127 7.90 18.88 -2.93
C ALA A 127 9.28 19.53 -2.91
N ARG A 128 9.46 20.56 -2.07
CA ARG A 128 10.79 21.08 -1.70
C ARG A 128 11.52 19.96 -0.94
N GLY A 129 12.45 19.27 -1.60
CA GLY A 129 13.18 18.13 -1.01
C GLY A 129 13.12 16.81 -1.79
N CYS A 130 12.76 16.82 -3.07
CA CYS A 130 12.84 15.65 -3.97
C CYS A 130 11.87 14.51 -3.60
N ALA A 131 10.55 14.79 -3.62
CA ALA A 131 9.57 13.70 -3.64
C ALA A 131 9.92 12.72 -4.77
N GLN A 132 10.23 11.49 -4.38
CA GLN A 132 10.59 10.45 -5.32
C GLN A 132 9.33 9.98 -6.04
N PRO A 133 9.32 9.96 -7.38
CA PRO A 133 8.18 9.42 -8.09
C PRO A 133 8.02 7.93 -7.77
N ILE A 134 6.78 7.45 -7.85
CA ILE A 134 6.48 6.03 -7.71
C ILE A 134 5.78 5.53 -8.96
N THR A 135 6.28 4.45 -9.55
CA THR A 135 5.65 3.81 -10.69
C THR A 135 4.90 2.59 -10.22
N LEU A 136 3.62 2.51 -10.55
CA LEU A 136 2.73 1.43 -10.16
C LEU A 136 2.06 0.84 -11.39
N ASN A 137 1.68 -0.42 -11.28
CA ASN A 137 0.68 -1.01 -12.17
C ASN A 137 -0.66 -0.31 -11.89
N ARG A 138 -1.30 0.13 -12.98
CA ARG A 138 -2.53 0.90 -12.96
C ARG A 138 -3.71 0.08 -12.45
N TYR A 139 -3.73 -1.21 -12.76
CA TYR A 139 -4.86 -2.09 -12.48
C TYR A 139 -4.53 -3.11 -11.39
N ALA A 140 -5.43 -3.24 -10.42
CA ALA A 140 -5.32 -4.21 -9.33
C ALA A 140 -6.54 -5.13 -9.29
N GLN A 141 -6.35 -6.38 -8.85
CA GLN A 141 -7.48 -7.27 -8.60
C GLN A 141 -8.25 -6.77 -7.37
N PRO A 142 -9.61 -6.68 -7.43
CA PRO A 142 -10.40 -6.16 -6.31
C PRO A 142 -10.13 -6.89 -4.99
N ASN A 143 -10.02 -8.21 -5.09
CA ASN A 143 -9.80 -9.08 -3.94
C ASN A 143 -8.47 -8.79 -3.24
N ASP A 144 -7.39 -8.77 -4.01
CA ASP A 144 -6.03 -8.55 -3.52
C ASP A 144 -5.85 -7.12 -2.96
N LEU A 145 -6.40 -6.13 -3.67
CA LEU A 145 -6.39 -4.75 -3.19
C LEU A 145 -7.17 -4.62 -1.88
N GLY A 146 -8.32 -5.29 -1.78
CA GLY A 146 -9.12 -5.36 -0.58
C GLY A 146 -8.33 -5.93 0.58
N GLU A 147 -7.69 -7.08 0.41
CA GLU A 147 -6.88 -7.73 1.44
C GLU A 147 -5.74 -6.83 1.93
N LEU A 148 -5.00 -6.20 1.01
CA LEU A 148 -3.94 -5.27 1.38
C LEU A 148 -4.48 -4.06 2.16
N MET A 149 -5.60 -3.48 1.73
CA MET A 149 -6.18 -2.30 2.38
C MET A 149 -6.84 -2.62 3.72
N GLY A 150 -7.49 -3.78 3.85
CA GLY A 150 -8.04 -4.25 5.12
C GLY A 150 -6.95 -4.53 6.14
N PHE A 151 -5.86 -5.14 5.70
CA PHE A 151 -4.69 -5.37 6.55
C PHE A 151 -4.01 -4.04 6.93
N TYR A 152 -3.81 -3.14 5.97
CA TYR A 152 -3.23 -1.81 6.21
C TYR A 152 -4.12 -0.92 7.10
N TYR A 153 -5.43 -1.14 7.12
CA TYR A 153 -6.33 -0.41 8.01
C TYR A 153 -6.15 -0.81 9.48
N GLY A 154 -5.93 -2.10 9.77
CA GLY A 154 -5.67 -2.58 11.14
C GLY A 154 -4.22 -2.40 11.59
N ASP A 155 -3.28 -3.05 10.89
CA ASP A 155 -1.87 -3.14 11.31
C ASP A 155 -0.95 -2.11 10.62
N GLY A 156 -1.52 -1.24 9.80
CA GLY A 156 -0.77 -0.22 9.06
C GLY A 156 -0.54 1.06 9.85
N SER A 157 0.42 1.86 9.38
CA SER A 157 0.61 3.22 9.88
C SER A 157 -0.19 4.22 9.04
N THR A 158 -1.31 4.70 9.55
CA THR A 158 -2.24 5.63 8.87
C THR A 158 -2.16 7.08 9.39
N GLY A 159 -1.31 7.35 10.39
CA GLY A 159 -1.21 8.66 11.04
C GLY A 159 -0.66 9.78 10.15
N CYS A 160 -1.17 11.00 10.36
CA CYS A 160 -0.71 12.21 9.69
C CYS A 160 0.79 12.44 9.95
N GLY A 161 1.55 12.77 8.90
CA GLY A 161 2.99 13.07 8.99
C GLY A 161 3.91 11.87 8.83
N ILE A 162 3.39 10.64 8.83
CA ILE A 162 4.19 9.45 8.49
C ILE A 162 4.46 9.46 6.98
N ARG A 163 5.73 9.58 6.59
CA ARG A 163 6.17 9.68 5.18
C ARG A 163 6.63 8.34 4.58
N SER A 164 6.20 7.24 5.18
CA SER A 164 6.61 5.89 4.80
C SER A 164 5.41 4.95 4.87
N PHE A 165 5.25 4.10 3.86
CA PHE A 165 4.29 3.00 3.91
C PHE A 165 4.84 1.91 4.85
N ARG A 166 4.04 1.48 5.84
CA ARG A 166 4.47 0.51 6.86
C ARG A 166 3.43 -0.58 7.08
N LEU A 167 3.91 -1.80 7.19
CA LEU A 167 3.12 -3.00 7.53
C LEU A 167 3.85 -3.72 8.67
N THR A 168 3.16 -4.05 9.76
CA THR A 168 3.77 -4.77 10.88
C THR A 168 2.97 -6.02 11.19
N ASN A 169 3.63 -7.18 11.33
CA ASN A 169 2.96 -8.39 11.82
C ASN A 169 3.96 -9.39 12.40
N GLU A 170 3.48 -10.33 13.21
CA GLU A 170 4.28 -11.45 13.74
C GLU A 170 4.23 -12.71 12.87
N GLU A 171 3.26 -12.84 11.95
CA GLU A 171 3.07 -14.01 11.10
C GLU A 171 3.72 -13.80 9.72
N PRO A 172 4.77 -14.58 9.35
CA PRO A 172 5.44 -14.43 8.06
C PRO A 172 4.53 -14.66 6.85
N SER A 173 3.53 -15.56 6.97
CA SER A 173 2.61 -15.84 5.85
C SER A 173 1.82 -14.59 5.43
N ILE A 174 1.42 -13.75 6.40
CA ILE A 174 0.65 -12.53 6.14
C ILE A 174 1.53 -11.50 5.45
N LEU A 175 2.73 -11.23 5.97
CA LEU A 175 3.64 -10.26 5.36
C LEU A 175 4.10 -10.70 3.97
N LYS A 176 4.34 -12.00 3.76
CA LYS A 176 4.65 -12.55 2.44
C LYS A 176 3.52 -12.31 1.44
N HIS A 177 2.27 -12.48 1.89
CA HIS A 177 1.10 -12.22 1.06
C HIS A 177 0.96 -10.74 0.72
N CYS A 178 1.10 -9.84 1.70
CA CYS A 178 1.09 -8.40 1.46
C CYS A 178 2.22 -7.96 0.51
N LEU A 179 3.44 -8.50 0.66
CA LEU A 179 4.56 -8.27 -0.25
C LEU A 179 4.21 -8.69 -1.69
N LYS A 180 3.61 -9.88 -1.87
CA LYS A 180 3.18 -10.35 -3.19
C LYS A 180 2.18 -9.38 -3.83
N ILE A 181 1.20 -8.89 -3.08
CA ILE A 181 0.22 -7.91 -3.59
C ILE A 181 0.93 -6.61 -3.95
N CYS A 182 1.79 -6.08 -3.08
CA CYS A 182 2.59 -4.89 -3.37
C CYS A 182 3.45 -5.05 -4.64
N CYS A 183 4.09 -6.20 -4.83
CA CYS A 183 4.84 -6.50 -6.05
C CYS A 183 3.94 -6.56 -7.30
N SER A 184 2.72 -7.09 -7.16
CA SER A 184 1.72 -7.07 -8.23
C SER A 184 1.25 -5.65 -8.59
N LEU A 185 1.37 -4.71 -7.66
CA LEU A 185 1.17 -3.27 -7.89
C LEU A 185 2.39 -2.60 -8.52
N GLY A 186 3.47 -3.33 -8.82
CA GLY A 186 4.67 -2.82 -9.50
C GLY A 186 5.82 -2.42 -8.58
N LEU A 187 5.64 -2.54 -7.25
CA LEU A 187 6.73 -2.32 -6.29
C LEU A 187 7.78 -3.43 -6.41
N GLN A 188 9.05 -3.07 -6.22
CA GLN A 188 10.15 -4.04 -6.27
C GLN A 188 10.51 -4.48 -4.85
N ILE A 189 10.84 -5.76 -4.68
CA ILE A 189 11.21 -6.31 -3.36
C ILE A 189 12.40 -5.56 -2.74
N GLY A 190 13.36 -5.12 -3.56
CA GLY A 190 14.51 -4.32 -3.13
C GLY A 190 14.17 -2.92 -2.60
N GLN A 191 12.95 -2.42 -2.80
CA GLN A 191 12.50 -1.13 -2.23
C GLN A 191 12.08 -1.26 -0.76
N PHE A 192 11.82 -2.48 -0.29
CA PHE A 192 11.42 -2.72 1.08
C PHE A 192 12.63 -2.71 2.00
N LYS A 193 12.47 -2.02 3.11
CA LYS A 193 13.32 -2.14 4.30
C LYS A 193 12.54 -2.87 5.37
N ALA A 194 13.25 -3.46 6.32
CA ALA A 194 12.62 -4.20 7.41
C ALA A 194 13.23 -3.82 8.76
N GLN A 195 12.38 -3.71 9.77
CA GLN A 195 12.78 -3.59 11.18
C GLN A 195 12.19 -4.77 11.95
N ILE A 196 13.03 -5.50 12.66
CA ILE A 196 12.58 -6.59 13.55
C ILE A 196 12.41 -6.01 14.95
N ILE A 197 11.26 -6.27 15.57
CA ILE A 197 10.90 -5.80 16.92
C ILE A 197 10.68 -7.03 17.79
N CYS A 198 11.62 -7.30 18.70
CA CYS A 198 11.57 -8.42 19.63
C CYS A 198 11.11 -7.94 21.01
N SER A 199 10.02 -8.46 21.53
CA SER A 199 9.66 -8.27 22.94
C SER A 199 10.20 -9.46 23.74
N THR A 200 11.26 -9.24 24.50
CA THR A 200 11.88 -10.24 25.40
C THR A 200 12.26 -9.56 26.72
N PRO A 201 12.08 -10.20 27.88
CA PRO A 201 12.56 -9.66 29.16
C PRO A 201 14.09 -9.53 29.17
N ASP A 202 14.80 -10.40 28.45
CA ASP A 202 16.25 -10.52 28.45
C ASP A 202 16.92 -9.48 27.55
N THR A 203 18.24 -9.32 27.71
CA THR A 203 19.05 -8.55 26.76
C THR A 203 19.04 -9.25 25.41
N LEU A 204 18.88 -8.46 24.34
CA LEU A 204 18.86 -9.02 22.99
C LEU A 204 20.30 -9.27 22.53
N GLU A 205 20.78 -10.49 22.75
CA GLU A 205 22.11 -10.96 22.36
C GLU A 205 22.27 -11.03 20.83
N GLU A 206 23.52 -10.92 20.34
CA GLU A 206 23.83 -10.91 18.91
C GLU A 206 23.40 -12.20 18.19
N ASP A 207 23.57 -13.36 18.82
CA ASP A 207 23.14 -14.64 18.25
C ASP A 207 21.61 -14.68 18.03
N LYS A 208 20.84 -14.14 18.98
CA LYS A 208 19.38 -14.05 18.84
C LYS A 208 18.98 -13.07 17.74
N LYS A 209 19.70 -11.95 17.58
CA LYS A 209 19.46 -11.02 16.46
C LYS A 209 19.68 -11.70 15.13
N LYS A 210 20.77 -12.47 15.00
CA LYS A 210 21.08 -13.23 13.79
C LYS A 210 20.00 -14.27 13.49
N GLU A 211 19.57 -15.03 14.50
CA GLU A 211 18.48 -16.01 14.35
C GLU A 211 17.18 -15.36 13.83
N CYS A 212 16.83 -14.18 14.35
CA CYS A 212 15.69 -13.41 13.85
C CYS A 212 15.88 -12.93 12.41
N VAL A 213 17.07 -12.44 12.05
CA VAL A 213 17.38 -12.03 10.66
C VAL A 213 17.22 -13.22 9.71
N ASP A 214 17.86 -14.34 10.03
CA ASP A 214 17.81 -15.57 9.21
C ASP A 214 16.36 -16.08 9.03
N HIS A 215 15.57 -16.04 10.11
CA HIS A 215 14.15 -16.39 10.06
C HIS A 215 13.37 -15.50 9.08
N TRP A 216 13.45 -14.17 9.24
CA TRP A 216 12.66 -13.25 8.42
C TRP A 216 13.13 -13.18 6.96
N CYS A 217 14.44 -13.18 6.72
CA CYS A 217 15.02 -13.21 5.38
C CYS A 217 14.60 -14.46 4.60
N SER A 218 14.68 -15.64 5.23
CA SER A 218 14.31 -16.91 4.58
C SER A 218 12.82 -17.00 4.22
N HIS A 219 11.93 -16.51 5.10
CA HIS A 219 10.48 -16.60 4.86
C HIS A 219 9.97 -15.57 3.84
N LEU A 220 10.53 -14.36 3.85
CA LEU A 220 10.09 -13.24 3.02
C LEU A 220 10.94 -12.98 1.78
N GLN A 221 12.02 -13.74 1.59
CA GLN A 221 12.98 -13.55 0.47
C GLN A 221 13.61 -12.15 0.48
N LEU A 222 13.86 -11.62 1.67
CA LEU A 222 14.59 -10.37 1.86
C LEU A 222 16.09 -10.66 1.92
N HIS A 223 16.88 -9.68 1.51
CA HIS A 223 18.32 -9.69 1.72
C HIS A 223 18.70 -9.02 3.05
N ASP A 224 19.80 -9.45 3.67
CA ASP A 224 20.24 -8.95 4.97
C ASP A 224 20.40 -7.42 5.01
N HIS A 225 20.91 -6.81 3.93
CA HIS A 225 21.08 -5.35 3.82
C HIS A 225 19.75 -4.58 3.85
N GLN A 226 18.61 -5.26 3.65
CA GLN A 226 17.28 -4.67 3.78
C GLN A 226 16.80 -4.63 5.23
N ILE A 227 17.39 -5.43 6.13
CA ILE A 227 17.11 -5.38 7.56
C ILE A 227 17.89 -4.20 8.16
N VAL A 228 17.19 -3.10 8.44
CA VAL A 228 17.84 -1.86 8.91
C VAL A 228 18.06 -1.85 10.42
N SER A 229 17.29 -2.62 11.19
CA SER A 229 17.50 -2.78 12.63
C SER A 229 16.78 -3.99 13.21
N VAL A 230 17.34 -4.51 14.31
CA VAL A 230 16.69 -5.46 15.22
C VAL A 230 16.66 -4.81 16.60
N THR A 231 15.46 -4.50 17.10
CA THR A 231 15.29 -3.73 18.34
C THR A 231 14.47 -4.49 19.37
N LYS A 232 14.78 -4.24 20.64
CA LYS A 232 13.97 -4.72 21.76
C LYS A 232 12.76 -3.79 21.96
N SER A 233 11.57 -4.37 22.04
CA SER A 233 10.34 -3.69 22.44
C SER A 233 10.38 -3.39 23.93
N GLN A 234 9.81 -2.25 24.33
CA GLN A 234 9.62 -1.91 25.74
C GLN A 234 8.46 -2.67 26.41
N SER A 235 7.74 -3.48 25.63
CA SER A 235 6.66 -4.33 26.15
C SER A 235 7.20 -5.35 27.15
N LYS A 236 6.50 -5.49 28.29
CA LYS A 236 6.77 -6.54 29.28
C LYS A 236 6.30 -7.92 28.83
N TYR A 237 5.52 -7.99 27.76
CA TYR A 237 5.00 -9.25 27.20
C TYR A 237 5.98 -9.82 26.20
N GLU A 238 6.32 -11.09 26.36
CA GLU A 238 7.19 -11.81 25.42
C GLU A 238 6.47 -12.01 24.08
N THR A 239 7.06 -11.52 22.99
CA THR A 239 6.61 -11.86 21.63
C THR A 239 7.06 -13.28 21.32
N LYS A 240 6.24 -14.03 20.61
CA LYS A 240 6.59 -15.42 20.26
C LYS A 240 7.80 -15.47 19.32
N GLY A 241 8.75 -16.34 19.65
CA GLY A 241 9.79 -16.85 18.74
C GLY A 241 10.81 -15.80 18.26
N PHE A 242 10.45 -15.06 17.21
CA PHE A 242 11.35 -14.24 16.39
C PHE A 242 10.93 -12.76 16.32
N GLY A 243 10.02 -12.34 17.21
CA GLY A 243 9.49 -10.99 17.26
C GLY A 243 8.47 -10.70 16.15
N SER A 244 8.17 -9.43 15.94
CA SER A 244 7.35 -8.94 14.83
C SER A 244 8.23 -8.24 13.80
N LEU A 245 7.88 -8.35 12.52
CA LEU A 245 8.58 -7.61 11.46
C LEU A 245 7.74 -6.43 11.00
N ARG A 246 8.38 -5.27 10.91
CA ARG A 246 7.85 -4.08 10.26
C ARG A 246 8.50 -3.89 8.90
N LEU A 247 7.74 -4.06 7.83
CA LEU A 247 8.12 -3.71 6.47
C LEU A 247 7.90 -2.21 6.23
N ILE A 248 8.85 -1.57 5.55
CA ILE A 248 8.89 -0.11 5.36
C ILE A 248 9.27 0.20 3.91
N ILE A 249 8.53 1.12 3.28
CA ILE A 249 9.01 1.82 2.08
C ILE A 249 9.06 3.31 2.41
N ASP A 250 10.26 3.88 2.40
CA ASP A 250 10.52 5.30 2.64
C ASP A 250 10.23 6.14 1.39
N ASN A 251 8.96 6.17 0.98
CA ASN A 251 8.49 6.96 -0.15
C ASN A 251 7.20 7.70 0.22
N ALA A 252 7.32 9.01 0.43
CA ALA A 252 6.18 9.86 0.79
C ALA A 252 5.08 9.88 -0.29
N THR A 253 5.46 9.82 -1.57
CA THR A 253 4.50 9.72 -2.68
C THR A 253 3.69 8.43 -2.59
N LEU A 254 4.34 7.31 -2.29
CA LEU A 254 3.65 6.04 -2.08
C LEU A 254 2.68 6.14 -0.90
N THR A 255 3.09 6.72 0.24
CA THR A 255 2.19 6.90 1.39
C THR A 255 0.94 7.69 1.02
N GLU A 256 1.07 8.84 0.36
CA GLU A 256 -0.07 9.65 -0.07
C GLU A 256 -1.01 8.87 -1.01
N VAL A 257 -0.44 8.09 -1.93
CA VAL A 257 -1.20 7.21 -2.82
C VAL A 257 -1.95 6.13 -2.03
N MET A 258 -1.27 5.41 -1.14
CA MET A 258 -1.88 4.32 -0.38
C MET A 258 -2.96 4.81 0.58
N LEU A 259 -2.82 6.00 1.16
CA LEU A 259 -3.88 6.64 1.93
C LEU A 259 -5.10 7.00 1.08
N GLY A 260 -4.89 7.56 -0.11
CA GLY A 260 -5.97 7.83 -1.07
C GLY A 260 -6.69 6.55 -1.51
N VAL A 261 -5.93 5.49 -1.79
CA VAL A 261 -6.44 4.15 -2.11
C VAL A 261 -7.25 3.57 -0.95
N LEU A 262 -6.77 3.70 0.28
CA LEU A 262 -7.48 3.25 1.48
C LEU A 262 -8.82 3.98 1.64
N GLN A 263 -8.83 5.31 1.59
CA GLN A 263 -10.05 6.13 1.70
C GLN A 263 -11.05 5.80 0.59
N GLY A 264 -10.56 5.69 -0.65
CA GLY A 264 -11.34 5.29 -1.80
C GLY A 264 -11.94 3.90 -1.68
N THR A 265 -11.17 2.95 -1.16
CA THR A 265 -11.61 1.57 -0.89
C THR A 265 -12.69 1.57 0.19
N LEU A 266 -12.43 2.21 1.34
CA LEU A 266 -13.37 2.32 2.46
C LEU A 266 -14.74 2.84 2.02
N LYS A 267 -14.78 3.94 1.25
CA LYS A 267 -16.04 4.50 0.74
C LYS A 267 -16.88 3.47 -0.03
N ARG A 268 -16.22 2.58 -0.78
CA ARG A 268 -16.85 1.60 -1.66
C ARG A 268 -17.25 0.34 -0.92
N VAL A 269 -16.43 -0.15 -0.01
CA VAL A 269 -16.76 -1.34 0.79
C VAL A 269 -17.83 -1.08 1.85
N LEU A 270 -17.96 0.18 2.31
CA LEU A 270 -19.05 0.59 3.22
C LEU A 270 -20.40 0.74 2.51
N ASN A 271 -20.39 0.93 1.18
CA ASN A 271 -21.58 1.08 0.34
C ASN A 271 -21.40 0.33 -0.98
N PRO A 272 -21.31 -1.00 -0.96
CA PRO A 272 -21.05 -1.76 -2.17
C PRO A 272 -22.26 -1.66 -3.10
N THR A 273 -22.03 -1.18 -4.33
CA THR A 273 -23.10 -1.03 -5.34
C THR A 273 -22.94 -1.99 -6.51
N ARG A 274 -21.77 -2.60 -6.66
CA ARG A 274 -21.40 -3.50 -7.75
C ARG A 274 -20.87 -4.81 -7.23
N LYS A 275 -20.86 -5.86 -8.07
CA LYS A 275 -20.30 -7.17 -7.70
C LYS A 275 -18.82 -7.07 -7.33
N GLU A 276 -18.06 -6.25 -8.04
CA GLU A 276 -16.65 -6.02 -7.77
C GLU A 276 -16.42 -5.32 -6.43
N ASP A 277 -17.35 -4.48 -5.98
CA ASP A 277 -17.28 -3.84 -4.64
C ASP A 277 -17.50 -4.86 -3.53
N ILE A 278 -18.32 -5.88 -3.79
CA ILE A 278 -18.50 -7.00 -2.87
C ILE A 278 -17.23 -7.85 -2.82
N GLU A 279 -16.56 -8.11 -3.94
CA GLU A 279 -15.27 -8.82 -3.93
C GLU A 279 -14.18 -8.01 -3.21
N LEU A 280 -14.14 -6.69 -3.44
CA LEU A 280 -13.28 -5.77 -2.69
C LEU A 280 -13.58 -5.80 -1.19
N LEU A 281 -14.86 -5.81 -0.80
CA LEU A 281 -15.30 -5.91 0.60
C LEU A 281 -14.90 -7.25 1.23
N LYS A 282 -15.06 -8.38 0.52
CA LYS A 282 -14.63 -9.69 1.01
C LYS A 282 -13.13 -9.72 1.27
N GLY A 283 -12.34 -9.19 0.33
CA GLY A 283 -10.90 -9.00 0.49
C GLY A 283 -10.58 -8.14 1.70
N PHE A 284 -11.24 -6.98 1.81
CA PHE A 284 -11.06 -6.05 2.92
C PHE A 284 -11.31 -6.71 4.29
N VAL A 285 -12.40 -7.46 4.43
CA VAL A 285 -12.70 -8.16 5.68
C VAL A 285 -11.67 -9.25 5.98
N ARG A 286 -11.17 -9.98 4.99
CA ARG A 286 -10.07 -10.95 5.22
C ARG A 286 -8.78 -10.28 5.67
N GLY A 287 -8.40 -9.16 5.03
CA GLY A 287 -7.24 -8.37 5.44
C GLY A 287 -7.38 -7.86 6.88
N LEU A 288 -8.56 -7.33 7.22
CA LEU A 288 -8.87 -6.85 8.56
C LEU A 288 -8.80 -7.98 9.61
N LEU A 289 -9.35 -9.15 9.31
CA LEU A 289 -9.28 -10.32 10.21
C LEU A 289 -7.84 -10.83 10.39
N ALA A 290 -7.00 -10.69 9.36
CA ALA A 290 -5.59 -11.05 9.43
C ALA A 290 -4.82 -10.12 10.38
N ALA A 291 -5.16 -8.84 10.42
CA ALA A 291 -4.64 -7.89 11.40
C ALA A 291 -5.28 -8.13 12.79
N GLU A 292 -6.56 -7.79 12.93
CA GLU A 292 -7.25 -7.59 14.22
C GLU A 292 -8.14 -8.75 14.67
N GLY A 293 -8.37 -9.74 13.80
CA GLY A 293 -9.31 -10.83 14.06
C GLY A 293 -8.76 -11.89 15.00
N SER A 294 -9.58 -12.38 15.93
CA SER A 294 -9.23 -13.49 16.84
C SER A 294 -10.33 -14.54 16.88
N VAL A 295 -9.91 -15.79 17.11
CA VAL A 295 -10.80 -16.96 17.17
C VAL A 295 -11.07 -17.31 18.63
N MET A 296 -12.33 -17.33 19.02
CA MET A 296 -12.74 -17.67 20.38
C MET A 296 -13.19 -19.13 20.44
N ARG A 297 -12.55 -19.94 21.30
CA ARG A 297 -12.93 -21.34 21.58
C ARG A 297 -13.33 -21.51 23.04
N ASN A 298 -14.20 -22.48 23.32
CA ASN A 298 -14.48 -22.89 24.69
C ASN A 298 -13.47 -23.93 25.19
N HIS A 299 -13.63 -24.39 26.44
CA HIS A 299 -12.77 -25.41 27.05
C HIS A 299 -12.84 -26.79 26.38
N HIS A 300 -13.86 -27.05 25.55
CA HIS A 300 -13.97 -28.24 24.71
C HIS A 300 -13.38 -28.03 23.30
N ASN A 301 -12.60 -26.98 23.10
CA ASN A 301 -12.07 -26.54 21.80
C ASN A 301 -13.12 -26.22 20.73
N SER A 302 -14.42 -26.18 21.04
CA SER A 302 -15.45 -25.77 20.09
C SER A 302 -15.42 -24.27 19.88
N LEU A 303 -15.61 -23.85 18.63
CA LEU A 303 -15.73 -22.44 18.25
C LEU A 303 -16.94 -21.81 18.94
N ILE A 304 -16.76 -20.69 19.64
CA ILE A 304 -17.86 -19.94 20.27
C ILE A 304 -18.08 -18.57 19.62
N GLY A 305 -17.09 -18.07 18.90
CA GLY A 305 -17.19 -16.80 18.21
C GLY A 305 -15.89 -16.34 17.60
N ILE A 306 -15.97 -15.15 17.03
CA ILE A 306 -14.85 -14.38 16.49
C ILE A 306 -14.88 -13.02 17.16
N SER A 307 -13.72 -12.49 17.52
CA SER A 307 -13.57 -11.11 17.95
C SER A 307 -12.72 -10.31 16.97
N ILE A 308 -12.98 -9.01 16.86
CA ILE A 308 -12.15 -8.07 16.10
C ILE A 308 -11.80 -6.93 17.06
N SER A 309 -10.52 -6.74 17.33
CA SER A 309 -10.04 -5.64 18.17
C SER A 309 -10.22 -4.30 17.44
N TYR A 310 -10.47 -3.23 18.19
CA TYR A 310 -10.61 -1.87 17.65
C TYR A 310 -10.19 -0.82 18.69
N ASP A 311 -9.85 0.38 18.26
CA ASP A 311 -9.60 1.52 19.16
C ASP A 311 -10.94 2.13 19.62
N PRO A 312 -11.28 2.11 20.94
CA PRO A 312 -12.52 2.68 21.45
C PRO A 312 -12.65 4.21 21.28
N HIS A 313 -11.56 4.90 20.98
CA HIS A 313 -11.54 6.34 20.72
C HIS A 313 -11.70 6.69 19.23
N SER A 314 -11.87 5.69 18.36
CA SER A 314 -12.01 5.85 16.92
C SER A 314 -13.41 5.47 16.41
N GLU A 315 -13.69 5.75 15.14
CA GLU A 315 -14.94 5.31 14.47
C GLU A 315 -14.90 3.85 13.98
N GLU A 316 -13.83 3.10 14.28
CA GLU A 316 -13.60 1.74 13.76
C GLU A 316 -14.74 0.78 14.07
N LEU A 317 -15.34 0.87 15.27
CA LEU A 317 -16.45 -0.01 15.66
C LEU A 317 -17.62 0.08 14.66
N LEU A 318 -18.02 1.30 14.30
CA LEU A 318 -19.13 1.54 13.37
C LEU A 318 -18.77 1.08 11.95
N VAL A 319 -17.52 1.31 11.55
CA VAL A 319 -16.97 0.84 10.27
C VAL A 319 -17.03 -0.69 10.22
N TYR A 320 -16.53 -1.40 11.23
CA TYR A 320 -16.50 -2.86 11.28
C TYR A 320 -17.90 -3.48 11.28
N GLN A 321 -18.82 -2.92 12.07
CA GLN A 321 -20.22 -3.36 12.07
C GLN A 321 -20.86 -3.23 10.68
N ARG A 322 -20.61 -2.12 9.98
CA ARG A 322 -21.14 -1.89 8.62
C ARG A 322 -20.52 -2.83 7.59
N LEU A 323 -19.20 -3.04 7.63
CA LEU A 323 -18.52 -3.99 6.74
C LEU A 323 -19.08 -5.41 6.89
N LEU A 324 -19.23 -5.89 8.13
CA LEU A 324 -19.78 -7.21 8.41
C LEU A 324 -21.26 -7.32 8.03
N SER A 325 -22.06 -6.28 8.30
CA SER A 325 -23.48 -6.22 7.92
C SER A 325 -23.66 -6.32 6.40
N ASN A 326 -22.80 -5.66 5.62
CA ASN A 326 -22.81 -5.74 4.15
C ASN A 326 -22.50 -7.16 3.62
N LEU A 327 -21.88 -8.03 4.43
CA LEU A 327 -21.69 -9.47 4.16
C LEU A 327 -22.78 -10.34 4.82
N GLY A 328 -23.81 -9.72 5.38
CA GLY A 328 -24.88 -10.37 6.12
C GLY A 328 -24.44 -10.96 7.47
N ILE A 329 -23.27 -10.59 7.99
CA ILE A 329 -22.76 -11.08 9.27
C ILE A 329 -23.29 -10.18 10.39
N LYS A 330 -24.04 -10.78 11.32
CA LYS A 330 -24.67 -10.03 12.42
C LYS A 330 -23.74 -9.98 13.63
N CYS A 331 -23.33 -8.78 14.02
CA CYS A 331 -22.56 -8.56 15.25
C CYS A 331 -23.44 -8.83 16.48
N CYS A 332 -22.88 -9.42 17.54
CA CYS A 332 -23.64 -9.80 18.74
C CYS A 332 -23.48 -8.83 19.90
N GLY A 333 -22.36 -8.11 19.97
CA GLY A 333 -22.10 -7.15 21.01
C GLY A 333 -20.66 -6.67 21.01
N VAL A 334 -20.32 -5.90 22.03
CA VAL A 334 -18.99 -5.36 22.29
C VAL A 334 -18.55 -5.83 23.67
N HIS A 335 -17.31 -6.24 23.81
CA HIS A 335 -16.71 -6.53 25.10
C HIS A 335 -15.31 -5.91 25.17
N SER A 336 -15.11 -5.02 26.14
CA SER A 336 -13.90 -4.19 26.22
C SER A 336 -13.67 -3.45 24.89
N ASN A 337 -12.56 -3.72 24.21
CA ASN A 337 -12.18 -3.10 22.93
C ASN A 337 -12.30 -4.11 21.77
N GLN A 338 -13.30 -4.99 21.84
CA GLN A 338 -13.52 -6.03 20.85
C GLN A 338 -14.97 -6.10 20.38
N LEU A 339 -15.14 -6.09 19.06
CA LEU A 339 -16.41 -6.42 18.41
C LEU A 339 -16.57 -7.93 18.38
N ILE A 340 -17.64 -8.45 18.98
CA ILE A 340 -17.87 -9.89 19.13
C ILE A 340 -18.93 -10.37 18.15
N VAL A 341 -18.59 -11.40 17.37
CA VAL A 341 -19.48 -12.10 16.45
C VAL A 341 -19.67 -13.54 16.93
N ARG A 342 -20.92 -13.92 17.19
CA ARG A 342 -21.30 -15.29 17.62
C ARG A 342 -22.30 -15.89 16.64
N LYS A 343 -22.85 -17.06 17.00
CA LYS A 343 -23.81 -17.88 16.23
C LYS A 343 -23.16 -18.64 15.06
N PHE A 344 -23.57 -19.89 14.92
CA PHE A 344 -23.04 -20.81 13.92
C PHE A 344 -23.25 -20.32 12.48
N GLU A 345 -24.37 -19.66 12.19
CA GLU A 345 -24.64 -19.09 10.86
C GLU A 345 -23.63 -18.00 10.45
N ASN A 346 -23.12 -17.22 11.40
CA ASN A 346 -22.03 -16.30 11.10
C ASN A 346 -20.71 -17.06 10.86
N MET A 347 -20.45 -18.14 11.62
CA MET A 347 -19.25 -18.97 11.42
C MET A 347 -19.23 -19.63 10.04
N LYS A 348 -20.37 -20.11 9.53
CA LYS A 348 -20.50 -20.58 8.14
C LYS A 348 -20.11 -19.49 7.14
N LYS A 349 -20.53 -18.24 7.37
CA LYS A 349 -20.15 -17.11 6.51
C LYS A 349 -18.65 -16.86 6.54
N PHE A 350 -18.02 -16.85 7.72
CA PHE A 350 -16.57 -16.72 7.82
C PHE A 350 -15.81 -17.89 7.16
N TYR A 351 -16.33 -19.11 7.25
CA TYR A 351 -15.79 -20.27 6.54
C TYR A 351 -15.86 -20.07 5.01
N SER A 352 -17.05 -19.73 4.48
CA SER A 352 -17.23 -19.46 3.04
C SER A 352 -16.39 -18.28 2.54
N LEU A 353 -16.17 -17.27 3.39
CA LEU A 353 -15.32 -16.13 3.08
C LEU A 353 -13.82 -16.47 3.10
N ARG A 354 -13.45 -17.62 3.66
CA ARG A 354 -12.07 -17.94 4.08
C ARG A 354 -11.50 -16.84 4.98
N GLY A 355 -12.29 -16.42 5.98
CA GLY A 355 -12.03 -15.23 6.81
C GLY A 355 -10.63 -15.18 7.42
N PHE A 356 -10.12 -16.32 7.90
CA PHE A 356 -8.78 -16.43 8.49
C PHE A 356 -7.74 -17.02 7.53
N GLY A 357 -8.06 -17.22 6.25
CA GLY A 357 -7.20 -17.92 5.30
C GLY A 357 -5.82 -17.30 5.08
N LEU A 358 -5.63 -16.03 5.45
CA LEU A 358 -4.33 -15.33 5.37
C LEU A 358 -3.41 -15.63 6.58
N HIS A 359 -3.99 -15.99 7.73
CA HIS A 359 -3.26 -16.23 8.97
C HIS A 359 -3.31 -17.72 9.32
N ALA A 360 -2.25 -18.46 8.97
CA ALA A 360 -2.22 -19.92 9.04
C ALA A 360 -2.64 -20.47 10.40
N ARG A 361 -2.07 -19.93 11.49
CA ARG A 361 -2.43 -20.33 12.85
C ARG A 361 -3.89 -20.05 13.19
N ARG A 362 -4.41 -18.83 12.96
CA ARG A 362 -5.81 -18.49 13.28
C ARG A 362 -6.77 -19.33 12.43
N ASN A 363 -6.41 -19.61 11.18
CA ASN A 363 -7.18 -20.51 10.31
C ASN A 363 -7.27 -21.92 10.89
N GLN A 364 -6.15 -22.48 11.36
CA GLN A 364 -6.15 -23.79 12.01
C GLN A 364 -7.06 -23.81 13.24
N LEU A 365 -6.93 -22.82 14.14
CA LEU A 365 -7.79 -22.72 15.33
C LEU A 365 -9.27 -22.60 14.97
N PHE A 366 -9.59 -21.83 13.93
CA PHE A 366 -10.94 -21.67 13.42
C PHE A 366 -11.50 -23.00 12.89
N MET A 367 -10.73 -23.72 12.06
CA MET A 367 -11.14 -24.99 11.47
C MET A 367 -11.32 -26.09 12.51
N GLU A 368 -10.34 -26.28 13.41
CA GLU A 368 -10.45 -27.22 14.53
C GLU A 368 -11.70 -26.94 15.38
N GLY A 369 -11.91 -25.66 15.70
CA GLY A 369 -13.06 -25.25 16.49
C GLY A 369 -14.39 -25.43 15.79
N LEU A 370 -14.43 -25.24 14.47
CA LEU A 370 -15.61 -25.44 13.65
C LEU A 370 -15.98 -26.94 13.59
N CYS A 371 -15.00 -27.83 13.35
CA CYS A 371 -15.21 -29.28 13.34
C CYS A 371 -15.62 -29.85 14.71
N ALA A 372 -15.17 -29.22 15.81
CA ALA A 372 -15.59 -29.57 17.15
C ALA A 372 -17.02 -29.09 17.50
N HIS A 373 -17.62 -28.22 16.68
CA HIS A 373 -18.93 -27.64 16.95
C HIS A 373 -20.08 -28.64 16.72
N ARG A 374 -21.01 -28.77 17.68
CA ARG A 374 -22.11 -29.76 17.64
C ARG A 374 -22.92 -29.75 16.34
N TYR A 375 -23.27 -28.56 15.83
CA TYR A 375 -24.04 -28.40 14.60
C TYR A 375 -23.25 -28.74 13.34
N PHE A 376 -21.92 -28.66 13.36
CA PHE A 376 -21.11 -29.07 12.22
C PHE A 376 -21.07 -30.59 12.12
N ARG A 377 -20.88 -31.28 13.26
CA ARG A 377 -20.95 -32.74 13.33
C ARG A 377 -22.28 -33.32 12.85
N ALA A 378 -23.37 -32.60 13.04
CA ALA A 378 -24.69 -33.02 12.57
C ALA A 378 -24.86 -32.91 11.04
N LEU A 379 -24.09 -32.04 10.37
CA LEU A 379 -24.12 -31.86 8.92
C LEU A 379 -23.22 -32.85 8.15
N ASP A 380 -22.20 -33.41 8.81
CA ASP A 380 -21.33 -34.47 8.25
C ASP A 380 -21.90 -35.90 8.46
N LEU A 381 -23.05 -36.01 9.14
CA LEU A 381 -23.76 -37.27 9.43
C LEU A 381 -25.03 -37.46 8.58
N GLU A 382 -25.29 -36.52 7.67
CA GLU A 382 -26.26 -36.63 6.56
C GLU A 382 -25.49 -36.72 5.25
#